data_AF-A0A5C1YKP7-F1
#
_entry.id   AF-A0A5C1YKP7-F1
#
_cell.length_a   1.000
_cell.length_b   1.000
_cell.length_c   1.000
_cell.angle_alpha   90.00
_cell.angle_beta   90.00
_cell.angle_gamma   90.00
#
_symmetry.space_group_name_H-M   'P 1'
#
loop_
_entity.id
_entity.type
_entity.pdbx_description
1 polymer ?
#
loop_
_entity_poly.entity_id
_entity_poly.type
_entity_poly.pdbx_seq_one_letter_code
_entity_poly.pdbx_strand_id
1 'polypeptide(L)'
;MTHLPPDSDAAGDGAAADWQALLAGGAPPQRPPGGRPAGTGSSSMPANAASSNAGPGDGTLGTPRAPRPGGAGSRNGNDPGRRPPTAPPTAVPVPNPAAPEGAPAGPPPARPQSGRPMTRREAREAERQREAERQREAELQGAEHDESGLNATAPALTVTAPATAPAVPTAPTAPLGVVPAERPTADADPFADLIGSDTRYRPTSEPVRDPEHAPTAPARTTGRPSRAERREMAAIEQLHAHHDEPHAPKRGRRGALGCLIALIVVVALGASAFFVLQEPISAIIERFQPAADYSGQGTGEVLFSIEDGDTGSSIGARLVDEDIVASEEAFLDAIAAKGQSPTFYPGVYRMASQMSAQAALDALLDDANRMENTVRFREGAWARDVLAEASTVLDIPIEELEAAAANPQALGLPAEATSVEGFLFPAVYTFDPDVTANDVVQTMVDRALEEYDAAGVAPEDRLRVATIASLVEREGLPQDFGKVSRVIQNRLDQGMLLQFDSTVHYGTADDSVVTTTDAEREDASNPYNTYVHAGLPPGPIGNPGTAAIQAALNPEPGEWLYFVTVNPDTGETIFTNTIEEHEAAAEQFYQWLEDHPDYGE
;
A
#
# COMPACT_ATOMS: atom_id res chain seq x y z
N MET A 1 -2.48 18.55 32.67
CA MET A 1 -3.58 17.91 33.42
C MET A 1 -3.56 16.46 33.00
N THR A 2 -3.22 15.60 33.94
CA THR A 2 -2.93 14.18 33.77
C THR A 2 -4.23 13.38 33.65
N HIS A 3 -4.35 12.57 32.60
CA HIS A 3 -5.25 11.43 32.57
C HIS A 3 -4.48 10.24 31.95
N LEU A 4 -4.21 9.23 32.79
CA LEU A 4 -3.75 7.91 32.39
C LEU A 4 -4.97 7.10 31.89
N PRO A 5 -4.83 6.31 30.81
CA PRO A 5 -5.74 5.20 30.53
C PRO A 5 -5.37 3.94 31.35
N PRO A 6 -6.30 2.99 31.52
CA PRO A 6 -6.11 1.84 32.40
C PRO A 6 -5.28 0.72 31.76
N ASP A 7 -4.54 0.02 32.60
CA ASP A 7 -3.74 -1.16 32.29
C ASP A 7 -4.58 -2.27 31.62
N SER A 8 -4.15 -2.74 30.46
CA SER A 8 -4.56 -3.99 29.86
C SER A 8 -3.37 -4.94 29.75
N ASP A 9 -2.95 -5.49 30.89
CA ASP A 9 -2.12 -6.69 30.95
C ASP A 9 -3.00 -7.91 30.63
N ALA A 10 -2.91 -8.45 29.41
CA ALA A 10 -2.97 -9.89 29.10
C ALA A 10 -3.15 -10.15 27.58
N ALA A 11 -2.07 -9.99 26.80
CA ALA A 11 -1.79 -10.77 25.59
C ALA A 11 -0.37 -10.40 25.09
N GLY A 12 0.50 -11.39 24.84
CA GLY A 12 1.51 -11.25 23.77
C GLY A 12 3.01 -11.16 24.08
N ASP A 13 3.51 -11.26 25.32
CA ASP A 13 4.98 -11.12 25.56
C ASP A 13 5.85 -12.32 25.11
N GLY A 14 5.25 -13.40 24.61
CA GLY A 14 5.99 -14.61 24.21
C GLY A 14 6.62 -14.52 22.81
N ALA A 15 5.92 -13.93 21.84
CA ALA A 15 6.31 -14.00 20.43
C ALA A 15 7.52 -13.12 20.08
N ALA A 16 7.64 -11.94 20.69
CA ALA A 16 8.74 -11.01 20.42
C ALA A 16 10.11 -11.53 20.92
N ALA A 17 10.14 -12.29 22.02
CA ALA A 17 11.37 -12.82 22.60
C ALA A 17 11.95 -14.00 21.79
N ASP A 18 11.08 -14.84 21.22
CA ASP A 18 11.50 -15.97 20.38
C ASP A 18 11.97 -15.50 18.99
N TRP A 19 11.42 -14.39 18.48
CA TRP A 19 11.87 -13.76 17.23
C TRP A 19 13.28 -13.17 17.32
N GLN A 20 13.61 -12.48 18.41
CA GLN A 20 14.98 -11.97 18.60
C GLN A 20 16.02 -13.11 18.68
N ALA A 21 15.63 -14.28 19.18
CA ALA A 21 16.52 -15.46 19.26
C ALA A 21 16.79 -16.08 17.88
N LEU A 22 15.79 -16.07 16.98
CA LEU A 22 15.94 -16.47 15.58
C LEU A 22 16.84 -15.50 14.80
N LEU A 23 16.67 -14.18 14.98
CA LEU A 23 17.54 -13.16 14.39
C LEU A 23 18.99 -13.24 14.91
N ALA A 24 19.19 -13.73 16.13
CA ALA A 24 20.50 -13.89 16.75
C ALA A 24 21.21 -15.23 16.42
N GLY A 25 20.60 -16.11 15.59
CA GLY A 25 21.18 -17.40 15.20
C GLY A 25 21.35 -18.41 16.35
N GLY A 26 20.57 -18.26 17.43
CA GLY A 26 20.66 -19.11 18.61
C GLY A 26 19.57 -20.17 18.65
N ALA A 27 19.92 -21.45 18.46
CA ALA A 27 19.00 -22.55 18.72
C ALA A 27 18.57 -22.57 20.21
N PRO A 28 17.26 -22.64 20.53
CA PRO A 28 16.80 -22.64 21.92
C PRO A 28 17.17 -23.96 22.63
N PRO A 29 17.56 -23.93 23.92
CA PRO A 29 17.87 -25.15 24.66
C PRO A 29 16.59 -25.92 25.00
N GLN A 30 16.47 -27.12 24.41
CA GLN A 30 15.47 -28.13 24.75
C GLN A 30 15.44 -28.40 26.27
N ARG A 31 14.36 -28.04 26.97
CA ARG A 31 14.10 -28.48 28.35
C ARG A 31 13.31 -29.78 28.35
N PRO A 32 13.76 -30.83 29.08
CA PRO A 32 13.01 -32.07 29.20
C PRO A 32 11.82 -31.91 30.16
N PRO A 33 10.72 -32.67 29.98
CA PRO A 33 9.56 -32.58 30.85
C PRO A 33 9.81 -33.38 32.13
N GLY A 34 9.65 -32.74 33.29
CA GLY A 34 9.90 -33.38 34.59
C GLY A 34 8.95 -32.88 35.66
N GLY A 35 7.89 -33.65 35.90
CA GLY A 35 6.91 -33.43 36.95
C GLY A 35 7.47 -33.51 38.37
N ARG A 36 6.79 -32.81 39.28
CA ARG A 36 6.95 -32.97 40.74
C ARG A 36 6.38 -34.32 41.19
N PRO A 37 6.92 -34.91 42.25
CA PRO A 37 6.22 -34.78 43.54
C PRO A 37 7.14 -34.53 44.75
N ALA A 38 6.47 -34.15 45.84
CA ALA A 38 6.98 -33.80 47.15
C ALA A 38 7.59 -34.99 47.94
N GLY A 39 8.43 -34.69 48.94
CA GLY A 39 8.68 -35.61 50.06
C GLY A 39 10.01 -35.48 50.78
N THR A 40 10.04 -34.65 51.84
CA THR A 40 10.68 -34.85 53.17
C THR A 40 12.12 -35.38 53.28
N GLY A 41 12.96 -34.68 54.06
CA GLY A 41 14.03 -35.35 54.83
C GLY A 41 15.29 -34.56 55.19
N SER A 42 15.17 -33.69 56.21
CA SER A 42 16.13 -33.40 57.30
C SER A 42 17.66 -33.44 57.14
N SER A 43 18.26 -32.39 57.72
CA SER A 43 19.54 -32.35 58.48
C SER A 43 20.86 -32.15 57.72
N SER A 44 21.46 -30.96 57.88
CA SER A 44 22.62 -30.71 58.79
C SER A 44 23.48 -29.54 58.28
N MET A 45 23.37 -28.39 58.92
CA MET A 45 24.44 -27.37 59.06
C MET A 45 25.40 -27.80 60.20
N PRO A 46 26.57 -27.15 60.46
CA PRO A 46 26.96 -25.79 60.06
C PRO A 46 28.42 -25.57 59.60
N ALA A 47 28.66 -24.34 59.10
CA ALA A 47 29.78 -23.38 59.30
C ALA A 47 31.18 -23.91 59.77
N ASN A 48 32.33 -23.33 59.41
CA ASN A 48 32.68 -21.90 59.37
C ASN A 48 34.14 -21.69 58.89
N ALA A 49 34.41 -20.49 58.34
CA ALA A 49 35.59 -19.62 58.53
C ALA A 49 37.06 -20.06 58.21
N ALA A 50 37.62 -19.36 57.21
CA ALA A 50 38.71 -18.37 57.32
C ALA A 50 40.21 -18.75 57.53
N SER A 51 41.02 -18.15 56.64
CA SER A 51 42.26 -17.36 56.88
C SER A 51 43.65 -18.00 56.84
N SER A 52 44.46 -17.47 55.91
CA SER A 52 45.88 -17.02 55.99
C SER A 52 46.97 -17.94 56.59
N ASN A 53 48.12 -18.10 55.91
CA ASN A 53 49.35 -17.32 56.14
C ASN A 53 50.55 -17.73 55.24
N ALA A 54 51.57 -16.86 55.25
CA ALA A 54 52.80 -16.71 54.44
C ALA A 54 53.90 -17.82 54.45
N GLY A 55 54.86 -17.71 53.50
CA GLY A 55 56.04 -18.59 53.20
C GLY A 55 57.23 -18.53 54.19
N PRO A 56 58.54 -18.54 53.80
CA PRO A 56 59.21 -18.69 52.48
C PRO A 56 60.53 -19.58 52.47
N GLY A 57 61.28 -19.58 51.35
CA GLY A 57 62.76 -19.79 51.26
C GLY A 57 63.23 -20.94 50.33
N ASP A 58 64.41 -20.98 49.68
CA ASP A 58 65.40 -20.06 49.08
C ASP A 58 66.39 -20.94 48.24
N GLY A 59 67.06 -20.38 47.21
CA GLY A 59 68.35 -20.84 46.61
C GLY A 59 68.31 -21.81 45.41
N THR A 60 69.13 -21.75 44.35
CA THR A 60 70.17 -20.78 43.87
C THR A 60 70.67 -21.24 42.47
N LEU A 61 70.89 -20.26 41.58
CA LEU A 61 71.94 -20.10 40.54
C LEU A 61 72.29 -21.19 39.48
N GLY A 62 72.33 -20.75 38.20
CA GLY A 62 73.28 -21.28 37.20
C GLY A 62 72.92 -21.08 35.71
N THR A 63 73.49 -20.06 35.05
CA THR A 63 73.68 -19.95 33.57
C THR A 63 75.22 -19.91 33.30
N PRO A 64 75.81 -19.76 32.07
CA PRO A 64 75.27 -19.60 30.70
C PRO A 64 76.06 -20.28 29.52
N ARG A 65 75.52 -20.09 28.29
CA ARG A 65 76.19 -19.78 26.98
C ARG A 65 76.74 -20.86 26.01
N ALA A 66 76.41 -20.64 24.72
CA ALA A 66 76.74 -21.38 23.47
C ALA A 66 78.23 -21.32 23.01
N PRO A 67 78.70 -22.04 21.94
CA PRO A 67 78.53 -21.62 20.52
C PRO A 67 78.48 -22.75 19.43
N ARG A 68 78.25 -22.36 18.15
CA ARG A 68 78.29 -23.12 16.84
C ARG A 68 79.74 -23.58 16.44
N PRO A 69 80.11 -24.08 15.22
CA PRO A 69 79.40 -24.66 14.02
C PRO A 69 80.07 -25.94 13.40
N GLY A 70 79.49 -26.52 12.33
CA GLY A 70 80.26 -27.12 11.21
C GLY A 70 79.86 -28.53 10.70
N GLY A 71 79.92 -28.75 9.37
CA GLY A 71 80.14 -30.08 8.76
C GLY A 71 79.28 -30.44 7.54
N ALA A 72 79.92 -30.72 6.40
CA ALA A 72 79.33 -30.96 5.08
C ALA A 72 79.46 -32.44 4.60
N GLY A 73 78.64 -32.86 3.62
CA GLY A 73 79.08 -33.74 2.51
C GLY A 73 78.25 -35.00 2.12
N SER A 74 77.96 -35.12 0.80
CA SER A 74 77.59 -36.31 -0.03
C SER A 74 76.19 -36.96 0.17
N ARG A 75 75.43 -37.44 -0.82
CA ARG A 75 75.67 -37.84 -2.25
C ARG A 75 74.32 -38.02 -3.01
N ASN A 76 74.41 -37.90 -4.34
CA ASN A 76 73.46 -38.09 -5.48
C ASN A 76 72.21 -39.01 -5.39
N GLY A 77 71.17 -38.61 -6.16
CA GLY A 77 70.24 -39.53 -6.85
C GLY A 77 68.98 -38.88 -7.48
N ASN A 78 69.01 -38.63 -8.81
CA ASN A 78 67.92 -38.55 -9.83
C ASN A 78 66.66 -37.64 -9.70
N ASP A 79 66.61 -36.61 -10.57
CA ASP A 79 65.57 -36.11 -11.54
C ASP A 79 64.05 -36.45 -11.39
N PRO A 80 63.06 -35.67 -11.93
CA PRO A 80 63.10 -34.36 -12.61
C PRO A 80 62.18 -33.26 -12.03
N GLY A 81 62.49 -32.03 -12.45
CA GLY A 81 61.96 -30.76 -11.95
C GLY A 81 60.55 -30.37 -12.38
N ARG A 82 59.85 -29.74 -11.43
CA ARG A 82 58.70 -28.86 -11.62
C ARG A 82 59.16 -27.49 -12.11
N ARG A 83 58.52 -26.96 -13.16
CA ARG A 83 58.57 -25.53 -13.52
C ARG A 83 57.43 -24.78 -12.80
N PRO A 84 57.63 -23.53 -12.34
CA PRO A 84 56.54 -22.65 -11.91
C PRO A 84 55.85 -21.96 -13.11
N PRO A 85 54.60 -21.48 -12.95
CA PRO A 85 53.77 -21.00 -14.06
C PRO A 85 54.18 -19.60 -14.56
N THR A 86 54.19 -19.46 -15.88
CA THR A 86 54.36 -18.21 -16.65
C THR A 86 53.02 -17.54 -16.93
N ALA A 87 52.99 -16.21 -16.84
CA ALA A 87 51.87 -15.31 -17.16
C ALA A 87 51.39 -15.42 -18.62
N PRO A 88 50.11 -15.10 -18.91
CA PRO A 88 49.56 -15.13 -20.27
C PRO A 88 49.95 -13.89 -21.11
N PRO A 89 50.09 -14.04 -22.44
CA PRO A 89 50.55 -12.97 -23.33
C PRO A 89 49.45 -12.00 -23.79
N THR A 90 49.89 -10.75 -23.96
CA THR A 90 49.18 -9.57 -24.49
C THR A 90 48.76 -9.77 -25.95
N ALA A 91 47.49 -9.47 -26.25
CA ALA A 91 46.95 -9.46 -27.61
C ALA A 91 47.32 -8.17 -28.35
N VAL A 92 47.83 -8.32 -29.58
CA VAL A 92 48.11 -7.25 -30.54
C VAL A 92 46.85 -6.99 -31.38
N PRO A 93 46.40 -5.73 -31.57
CA PRO A 93 45.25 -5.46 -32.44
C PRO A 93 45.66 -5.30 -33.91
N VAL A 94 44.81 -5.83 -34.79
CA VAL A 94 44.84 -5.76 -36.26
C VAL A 94 44.34 -4.38 -36.73
N PRO A 95 44.92 -3.75 -37.78
CA PRO A 95 44.47 -2.45 -38.27
C PRO A 95 43.29 -2.60 -39.26
N ASN A 96 42.29 -1.72 -39.16
CA ASN A 96 41.24 -1.52 -40.17
C ASN A 96 41.34 -0.08 -40.76
N PRO A 97 40.92 0.15 -42.01
CA PRO A 97 41.43 1.23 -42.86
C PRO A 97 40.71 2.56 -42.69
N ALA A 98 41.39 3.59 -43.20
CA ALA A 98 41.06 5.01 -43.17
C ALA A 98 39.70 5.40 -43.76
N ALA A 99 39.09 6.41 -43.12
CA ALA A 99 38.11 7.33 -43.69
C ALA A 99 38.68 8.78 -43.61
N PRO A 100 38.23 9.72 -44.46
CA PRO A 100 39.05 10.85 -44.92
C PRO A 100 39.04 12.07 -44.00
N GLU A 101 40.18 12.77 -43.95
CA GLU A 101 40.35 14.08 -43.32
C GLU A 101 39.67 15.21 -44.12
N GLY A 102 39.07 16.18 -43.41
CA GLY A 102 38.92 17.53 -43.95
C GLY A 102 37.78 18.41 -43.39
N ALA A 103 38.00 19.06 -42.23
CA ALA A 103 37.57 20.45 -41.97
C ALA A 103 38.21 20.96 -40.65
N PRO A 104 38.76 22.20 -40.59
CA PRO A 104 39.43 22.71 -39.39
C PRO A 104 38.42 23.11 -38.31
N ALA A 105 38.63 22.62 -37.09
CA ALA A 105 37.88 23.04 -35.91
C ALA A 105 38.09 24.54 -35.64
N GLY A 106 36.99 25.30 -35.58
CA GLY A 106 36.98 26.67 -35.07
C GLY A 106 37.36 26.73 -33.58
N PRO A 107 37.73 27.91 -33.07
CA PRO A 107 38.12 28.06 -31.67
C PRO A 107 36.97 27.67 -30.73
N PRO A 108 37.27 27.12 -29.53
CA PRO A 108 36.24 26.67 -28.59
C PRO A 108 35.33 27.84 -28.19
N PRO A 109 34.02 27.61 -27.98
CA PRO A 109 33.12 28.66 -27.55
C PRO A 109 33.56 29.23 -26.20
N ALA A 110 33.56 30.56 -26.10
CA ALA A 110 33.90 31.29 -24.89
C ALA A 110 32.97 30.89 -23.74
N ARG A 111 33.54 30.71 -22.54
CA ARG A 111 32.80 30.50 -21.28
C ARG A 111 31.70 31.57 -21.14
N PRO A 112 30.46 31.22 -20.74
CA PRO A 112 29.46 32.22 -20.46
C PRO A 112 29.89 33.05 -19.26
N GLN A 113 30.03 34.36 -19.49
CA GLN A 113 30.20 35.33 -18.41
C GLN A 113 28.92 35.34 -17.56
N SER A 114 29.07 35.43 -16.25
CA SER A 114 28.00 35.56 -15.27
C SER A 114 27.02 36.67 -15.68
N GLY A 115 25.85 36.27 -16.20
CA GLY A 115 24.77 37.18 -16.57
C GLY A 115 24.12 37.78 -15.33
N ARG A 116 23.81 39.07 -15.37
CA ARG A 116 22.98 39.73 -14.35
C ARG A 116 21.64 38.98 -14.21
N PRO A 117 21.03 38.94 -13.02
CA PRO A 117 19.73 38.29 -12.86
C PRO A 117 18.73 38.91 -13.85
N MET A 118 18.09 38.05 -14.63
CA MET A 118 17.12 38.46 -15.66
C MET A 118 16.00 39.26 -15.04
N THR A 119 15.63 40.36 -15.68
CA THR A 119 14.45 41.11 -15.25
C THR A 119 13.19 40.27 -15.51
N ARG A 120 12.14 40.49 -14.72
CA ARG A 120 10.86 39.75 -14.84
C ARG A 120 10.23 39.82 -16.23
N ARG A 121 10.62 40.81 -17.05
CA ARG A 121 10.18 40.95 -18.44
C ARG A 121 10.98 40.05 -19.39
N GLU A 122 12.29 39.97 -19.20
CA GLU A 122 13.17 39.11 -19.99
C GLU A 122 12.89 37.63 -19.72
N ALA A 123 12.58 37.27 -18.47
CA ALA A 123 12.15 35.91 -18.12
C ALA A 123 10.88 35.48 -18.87
N ARG A 124 9.87 36.37 -18.95
CA ARG A 124 8.62 36.09 -19.70
C ARG A 124 8.83 36.05 -21.21
N GLU A 125 9.79 36.79 -21.75
CA GLU A 125 10.13 36.72 -23.18
C GLU A 125 10.90 35.43 -23.52
N ALA A 126 11.81 35.00 -22.64
CA ALA A 126 12.51 33.73 -22.79
C ALA A 126 11.56 32.52 -22.68
N GLU A 127 10.57 32.59 -21.79
CA GLU A 127 9.55 31.55 -21.63
C GLU A 127 8.66 31.43 -22.88
N ARG A 128 8.21 32.57 -23.43
CA ARG A 128 7.45 32.58 -24.70
C ARG A 128 8.26 32.03 -25.87
N GLN A 129 9.57 32.25 -25.91
CA GLN A 129 10.43 31.69 -26.95
C GLN A 129 10.58 30.18 -26.83
N ARG A 130 10.75 29.66 -25.61
CA ARG A 130 10.80 28.20 -25.35
C ARG A 130 9.48 27.52 -25.68
N GLU A 131 8.36 28.18 -25.41
CA GLU A 131 7.03 27.65 -25.74
C GLU A 131 6.79 27.63 -27.25
N ALA A 132 7.25 28.66 -27.98
CA ALA A 132 7.22 28.68 -29.44
C ALA A 132 8.13 27.62 -30.09
N GLU A 133 9.28 27.31 -29.48
CA GLU A 133 10.15 26.20 -29.91
C GLU A 133 9.50 24.85 -29.68
N ARG A 134 8.91 24.62 -28.49
CA ARG A 134 8.15 23.38 -28.21
C ARG A 134 6.98 23.17 -29.17
N GLN A 135 6.25 24.24 -29.51
CA GLN A 135 5.16 24.14 -30.48
C GLN A 135 5.66 23.81 -31.90
N ARG A 136 6.83 24.32 -32.30
CA ARG A 136 7.46 23.95 -33.58
C ARG A 136 7.95 22.51 -33.60
N GLU A 137 8.51 22.02 -32.49
CA GLU A 137 8.92 20.61 -32.38
C GLU A 137 7.71 19.68 -32.41
N ALA A 138 6.60 20.06 -31.77
CA ALA A 138 5.34 19.31 -31.83
C ALA A 138 4.72 19.30 -33.25
N GLU A 139 4.79 20.41 -33.99
CA GLU A 139 4.38 20.44 -35.41
C GLU A 139 5.26 19.56 -36.31
N LEU A 140 6.56 19.47 -36.03
CA LEU A 140 7.49 18.60 -36.76
C LEU A 140 7.22 17.12 -36.47
N GLN A 141 6.92 16.75 -35.22
CA GLN A 141 6.58 15.37 -34.83
C GLN A 141 5.19 14.96 -35.34
N GLY A 142 4.24 15.88 -35.41
CA GLY A 142 2.91 15.63 -36.00
C GLY A 142 2.94 15.36 -37.50
N ALA A 143 3.95 15.84 -38.23
CA ALA A 143 4.09 15.64 -39.66
C ALA A 143 4.72 14.28 -40.04
N GLU A 144 5.41 13.59 -39.13
CA GLU A 144 6.00 12.26 -39.38
C GLU A 144 4.99 11.10 -39.23
N HIS A 145 3.82 11.33 -38.62
CA HIS A 145 2.80 10.29 -38.43
C HIS A 145 1.81 10.15 -39.60
N ASP A 146 1.80 11.05 -40.58
CA ASP A 146 0.84 11.03 -41.70
C ASP A 146 1.40 10.42 -43.01
N GLU A 147 2.65 9.94 -43.03
CA GLU A 147 3.32 9.37 -44.23
C GLU A 147 3.57 7.83 -44.15
N SER A 148 2.96 7.10 -43.19
CA SER A 148 3.15 5.63 -43.09
C SER A 148 2.01 4.76 -43.65
N GLY A 149 0.94 5.37 -44.17
CA GLY A 149 -0.15 4.64 -44.80
C GLY A 149 -0.23 4.93 -46.28
N LEU A 150 0.43 4.12 -47.15
CA LEU A 150 0.06 3.84 -48.55
C LEU A 150 1.16 3.02 -49.29
N ASN A 151 1.03 1.68 -49.33
CA ASN A 151 1.42 0.72 -50.40
C ASN A 151 1.62 -0.68 -49.76
N ALA A 152 1.16 -1.83 -50.28
CA ALA A 152 0.76 -2.18 -51.63
C ALA A 152 -0.17 -3.42 -51.63
N THR A 153 -0.96 -3.55 -52.70
CA THR A 153 -1.89 -4.65 -52.97
C THR A 153 -1.36 -5.56 -54.10
N ALA A 154 -1.38 -6.89 -53.86
CA ALA A 154 -1.65 -8.01 -54.79
C ALA A 154 -0.60 -8.48 -55.85
N PRO A 155 -0.75 -9.69 -56.47
CA PRO A 155 -1.19 -11.00 -55.94
C PRO A 155 -0.44 -12.27 -56.50
N ALA A 156 -0.83 -13.42 -55.94
CA ALA A 156 -0.96 -14.77 -56.53
C ALA A 156 0.29 -15.67 -56.76
N LEU A 157 0.25 -16.90 -56.21
CA LEU A 157 0.11 -18.15 -56.99
C LEU A 157 -0.12 -19.38 -56.07
N THR A 158 -0.90 -20.32 -56.61
CA THR A 158 -1.49 -21.56 -56.08
C THR A 158 -0.46 -22.68 -55.86
N VAL A 159 -0.75 -23.68 -55.00
CA VAL A 159 -0.62 -25.15 -55.25
C VAL A 159 -0.84 -25.99 -53.96
N THR A 160 -1.96 -26.74 -53.95
CA THR A 160 -2.13 -28.17 -53.57
C THR A 160 -2.12 -28.64 -52.09
N ALA A 161 -3.28 -29.17 -51.67
CA ALA A 161 -3.54 -30.05 -50.50
C ALA A 161 -3.20 -31.54 -50.86
N PRO A 162 -3.24 -32.58 -49.97
CA PRO A 162 -4.34 -32.84 -49.01
C PRO A 162 -4.04 -33.59 -47.67
N ALA A 163 -5.08 -33.63 -46.82
CA ALA A 163 -5.48 -34.65 -45.83
C ALA A 163 -4.55 -34.93 -44.62
N THR A 164 -5.02 -34.98 -43.37
CA THR A 164 -6.00 -35.96 -42.85
C THR A 164 -6.41 -35.57 -41.41
N ALA A 165 -7.71 -35.57 -41.11
CA ALA A 165 -8.27 -35.60 -39.75
C ALA A 165 -8.42 -37.05 -39.26
N PRO A 166 -8.62 -37.29 -37.96
CA PRO A 166 -9.92 -37.90 -37.63
C PRO A 166 -10.62 -37.28 -36.43
N ALA A 167 -11.92 -37.55 -36.41
CA ALA A 167 -12.96 -36.98 -35.57
C ALA A 167 -13.14 -37.69 -34.22
N VAL A 168 -13.76 -36.91 -33.34
CA VAL A 168 -14.54 -37.17 -32.11
C VAL A 168 -15.39 -38.45 -32.14
N PRO A 169 -15.78 -38.98 -30.96
CA PRO A 169 -17.18 -39.32 -30.77
C PRO A 169 -17.79 -38.73 -29.48
N THR A 170 -18.92 -38.05 -29.68
CA THR A 170 -19.91 -37.60 -28.70
C THR A 170 -20.97 -38.68 -28.44
N ALA A 171 -21.68 -38.50 -27.31
CA ALA A 171 -23.05 -38.94 -26.97
C ALA A 171 -23.16 -40.12 -25.97
N PRO A 172 -24.28 -40.27 -25.20
CA PRO A 172 -25.58 -39.58 -25.36
C PRO A 172 -26.26 -39.03 -24.09
N THR A 173 -27.14 -38.07 -24.36
CA THR A 173 -28.25 -37.56 -23.52
C THR A 173 -29.34 -38.61 -23.33
N ALA A 174 -29.95 -38.68 -22.14
CA ALA A 174 -31.36 -39.03 -21.98
C ALA A 174 -31.98 -38.33 -20.74
N PRO A 175 -33.27 -37.92 -20.80
CA PRO A 175 -33.94 -37.04 -19.84
C PRO A 175 -34.75 -37.84 -18.79
N LEU A 176 -35.38 -37.14 -17.82
CA LEU A 176 -36.58 -37.46 -17.00
C LEU A 176 -36.46 -36.69 -15.66
N GLY A 177 -37.43 -35.97 -15.09
CA GLY A 177 -38.82 -35.73 -15.43
C GLY A 177 -39.40 -34.64 -14.50
N VAL A 178 -40.36 -33.89 -15.02
CA VAL A 178 -41.21 -32.93 -14.28
C VAL A 178 -42.42 -33.69 -13.73
N VAL A 179 -42.72 -33.55 -12.44
CA VAL A 179 -44.01 -33.93 -11.81
C VAL A 179 -44.35 -32.86 -10.74
N PRO A 180 -45.62 -32.42 -10.58
CA PRO A 180 -45.96 -31.18 -9.88
C PRO A 180 -46.39 -31.35 -8.42
N ALA A 181 -46.29 -30.23 -7.69
CA ALA A 181 -47.09 -29.72 -6.55
C ALA A 181 -47.48 -30.65 -5.40
N GLU A 182 -47.11 -30.27 -4.17
CA GLU A 182 -48.01 -30.25 -3.00
C GLU A 182 -47.44 -29.39 -1.86
N ARG A 183 -48.32 -28.58 -1.24
CA ARG A 183 -48.07 -27.82 0.00
C ARG A 183 -48.12 -28.77 1.20
N PRO A 184 -47.46 -28.40 2.32
CA PRO A 184 -48.11 -28.56 3.61
C PRO A 184 -48.15 -27.26 4.44
N THR A 185 -49.09 -27.29 5.37
CA THR A 185 -49.58 -26.24 6.25
C THR A 185 -48.67 -25.98 7.46
N ALA A 186 -48.93 -24.83 8.08
CA ALA A 186 -48.49 -24.40 9.41
C ALA A 186 -48.55 -25.50 10.48
N ASP A 187 -47.56 -25.53 11.37
CA ASP A 187 -47.76 -25.25 12.80
C ASP A 187 -46.47 -25.37 13.63
N ALA A 188 -46.48 -24.59 14.73
CA ALA A 188 -45.79 -24.77 16.01
C ALA A 188 -44.35 -24.24 16.20
N ASP A 189 -44.36 -22.99 16.67
CA ASP A 189 -43.43 -22.30 17.58
C ASP A 189 -43.11 -23.12 18.86
N PRO A 190 -41.82 -23.37 19.21
CA PRO A 190 -41.44 -24.19 20.36
C PRO A 190 -41.01 -23.44 21.64
N PHE A 191 -41.44 -22.19 21.90
CA PHE A 191 -41.15 -21.53 23.18
C PHE A 191 -42.35 -20.93 23.94
N ALA A 192 -43.54 -21.49 23.73
CA ALA A 192 -44.69 -21.29 24.61
C ALA A 192 -44.64 -22.29 25.78
N ASP A 193 -43.98 -21.91 26.89
CA ASP A 193 -44.39 -22.19 28.27
C ASP A 193 -43.18 -22.11 29.21
N LEU A 194 -42.93 -20.93 29.79
CA LEU A 194 -42.26 -20.78 31.08
C LEU A 194 -42.41 -19.33 31.56
N ILE A 195 -43.46 -19.11 32.35
CA ILE A 195 -43.49 -18.38 33.63
C ILE A 195 -44.92 -17.88 33.84
N GLY A 196 -45.65 -18.68 34.62
CA GLY A 196 -46.84 -18.24 35.32
C GLY A 196 -46.51 -17.73 36.72
N SER A 197 -47.53 -17.07 37.28
CA SER A 197 -47.83 -16.80 38.68
C SER A 197 -47.28 -15.51 39.33
N ASP A 198 -48.23 -14.56 39.50
CA ASP A 198 -48.70 -14.01 40.80
C ASP A 198 -47.65 -13.41 41.76
N THR A 199 -47.78 -12.24 42.38
CA THR A 199 -48.86 -11.33 42.83
C THR A 199 -48.10 -10.07 43.36
N ARG A 200 -48.60 -8.83 43.52
CA ARG A 200 -49.66 -8.33 44.42
C ARG A 200 -49.85 -6.80 44.22
N TYR A 201 -51.07 -6.36 44.51
CA TYR A 201 -51.44 -5.13 45.24
C TYR A 201 -51.74 -3.79 44.51
N ARG A 202 -53.06 -3.59 44.31
CA ARG A 202 -53.90 -2.36 44.29
C ARG A 202 -53.87 -1.64 45.69
N PRO A 203 -54.45 -0.43 45.99
CA PRO A 203 -55.63 0.20 45.35
C PRO A 203 -55.78 1.75 45.29
N THR A 204 -56.68 2.16 44.38
CA THR A 204 -57.74 3.20 44.41
C THR A 204 -57.42 4.71 44.49
N SER A 205 -57.83 5.44 43.44
CA SER A 205 -59.04 6.29 43.47
C SER A 205 -59.49 6.65 42.04
N GLU A 206 -60.80 6.77 41.87
CA GLU A 206 -61.60 7.00 40.65
C GLU A 206 -62.51 8.24 40.95
N PRO A 207 -63.43 8.75 40.08
CA PRO A 207 -63.61 8.61 38.62
C PRO A 207 -64.13 9.90 37.88
N VAL A 208 -64.41 9.75 36.56
CA VAL A 208 -65.54 10.30 35.74
C VAL A 208 -65.33 11.50 34.75
N ARG A 209 -65.44 11.12 33.44
CA ARG A 209 -66.07 11.72 32.21
C ARG A 209 -65.55 13.00 31.49
N ASP A 210 -65.12 12.75 30.24
CA ASP A 210 -65.54 13.27 28.90
C ASP A 210 -65.67 14.78 28.58
N PRO A 211 -65.67 15.21 27.29
CA PRO A 211 -65.18 14.57 26.04
C PRO A 211 -64.36 15.53 25.11
N GLU A 212 -63.91 14.99 23.96
CA GLU A 212 -63.54 15.61 22.65
C GLU A 212 -62.74 16.92 22.60
N HIS A 213 -61.66 16.95 21.79
CA HIS A 213 -61.37 17.99 20.77
C HIS A 213 -59.99 17.73 20.12
N ALA A 214 -59.97 17.63 18.78
CA ALA A 214 -58.80 17.91 17.94
C ALA A 214 -58.92 19.35 17.39
N PRO A 215 -57.80 20.04 17.10
CA PRO A 215 -57.68 20.53 15.73
C PRO A 215 -56.24 20.61 15.17
N THR A 216 -56.25 20.69 13.84
CA THR A 216 -55.18 20.77 12.84
C THR A 216 -54.62 22.20 12.66
N ALA A 217 -53.47 22.25 11.99
CA ALA A 217 -52.53 23.35 11.69
C ALA A 217 -53.07 24.63 10.96
N PRO A 218 -52.26 25.71 10.83
CA PRO A 218 -52.73 27.10 10.68
C PRO A 218 -52.65 27.67 9.25
N ALA A 219 -53.41 28.76 9.01
CA ALA A 219 -53.25 29.64 7.85
C ALA A 219 -53.50 31.11 8.24
N ARG A 220 -52.72 32.05 7.67
CA ARG A 220 -52.94 33.50 7.79
C ARG A 220 -53.25 34.14 6.42
N THR A 221 -54.45 34.71 6.36
CA THR A 221 -54.82 36.06 5.86
C THR A 221 -54.44 36.50 4.45
N THR A 222 -55.47 36.76 3.62
CA THR A 222 -55.72 38.09 3.00
C THR A 222 -57.22 38.24 2.69
N GLY A 223 -57.92 39.11 3.42
CA GLY A 223 -59.32 39.45 3.21
C GLY A 223 -59.49 40.70 2.35
N ARG A 224 -60.33 40.60 1.32
CA ARG A 224 -60.78 41.68 0.43
C ARG A 224 -62.00 42.38 1.05
N PRO A 225 -62.02 43.73 1.20
CA PRO A 225 -63.12 44.42 1.86
C PRO A 225 -64.41 44.43 1.04
N SER A 226 -65.52 44.17 1.74
CA SER A 226 -66.85 43.89 1.21
C SER A 226 -67.70 45.16 1.02
N ARG A 227 -68.86 44.98 0.39
CA ARG A 227 -69.70 46.01 -0.24
C ARG A 227 -70.45 46.92 0.75
N ALA A 228 -70.29 46.70 2.06
CA ALA A 228 -71.08 47.37 3.11
C ALA A 228 -70.32 48.46 3.89
N GLU A 229 -68.99 48.49 3.86
CA GLU A 229 -68.22 49.62 4.44
C GLU A 229 -68.23 50.87 3.52
N ARG A 230 -68.93 50.76 2.38
CA ARG A 230 -68.99 51.78 1.31
C ARG A 230 -70.13 52.79 1.44
N ARG A 231 -70.86 52.86 2.55
CA ARG A 231 -72.03 53.77 2.64
C ARG A 231 -72.12 54.66 3.87
N GLU A 232 -71.15 54.60 4.78
CA GLU A 232 -71.15 55.46 5.99
C GLU A 232 -70.11 56.61 5.96
N MET A 233 -69.14 56.58 5.03
CA MET A 233 -68.22 57.72 4.80
C MET A 233 -68.73 58.73 3.75
N ALA A 234 -70.04 58.96 3.69
CA ALA A 234 -70.62 59.96 2.79
C ALA A 234 -71.84 60.68 3.40
N ALA A 235 -71.79 60.95 4.71
CA ALA A 235 -72.70 61.85 5.41
C ALA A 235 -71.99 63.05 6.08
N ILE A 236 -70.75 63.36 5.68
CA ILE A 236 -70.12 64.66 5.94
C ILE A 236 -69.48 65.10 4.62
N GLU A 237 -69.98 66.22 4.10
CA GLU A 237 -69.62 66.90 2.85
C GLU A 237 -70.50 66.59 1.63
N GLN A 238 -71.76 67.02 1.71
CA GLN A 238 -72.30 67.87 0.66
C GLN A 238 -73.39 68.79 1.22
N LEU A 239 -72.96 69.97 1.62
CA LEU A 239 -73.56 71.17 1.04
C LEU A 239 -72.60 71.60 -0.08
N HIS A 240 -73.13 71.65 -1.31
CA HIS A 240 -72.64 72.43 -2.46
C HIS A 240 -71.64 71.81 -3.47
N ALA A 241 -72.23 71.27 -4.54
CA ALA A 241 -72.28 71.87 -5.88
C ALA A 241 -71.03 71.91 -6.80
N HIS A 242 -71.25 71.30 -7.97
CA HIS A 242 -70.91 71.71 -9.35
C HIS A 242 -69.50 71.51 -9.96
N HIS A 243 -69.55 70.69 -11.03
CA HIS A 243 -69.01 70.84 -12.40
C HIS A 243 -67.62 70.32 -12.80
N ASP A 244 -67.70 69.40 -13.78
CA ASP A 244 -66.97 69.26 -15.06
C ASP A 244 -65.50 68.79 -15.13
N GLU A 245 -65.38 67.50 -15.52
CA GLU A 245 -64.71 66.90 -16.70
C GLU A 245 -63.32 67.40 -17.25
N PRO A 246 -62.55 66.51 -17.93
CA PRO A 246 -61.08 66.42 -17.87
C PRO A 246 -60.36 66.85 -19.17
N HIS A 247 -59.03 67.08 -19.13
CA HIS A 247 -58.14 66.92 -20.31
C HIS A 247 -56.68 66.59 -19.92
N ALA A 248 -56.09 65.61 -20.64
CA ALA A 248 -54.68 65.19 -20.52
C ALA A 248 -53.79 65.85 -21.59
N PRO A 249 -52.47 66.02 -21.36
CA PRO A 249 -51.50 66.17 -22.45
C PRO A 249 -50.41 65.08 -22.49
N LYS A 250 -50.02 64.70 -23.72
CA LYS A 250 -48.99 63.72 -24.09
C LYS A 250 -47.56 64.24 -23.84
N ARG A 251 -46.66 63.35 -23.36
CA ARG A 251 -45.24 63.60 -23.04
C ARG A 251 -44.31 63.21 -24.19
N GLY A 252 -43.30 64.05 -24.46
CA GLY A 252 -42.32 63.88 -25.55
C GLY A 252 -41.25 62.80 -25.32
N ARG A 253 -40.75 62.31 -26.47
CA ARG A 253 -39.72 61.32 -26.85
C ARG A 253 -38.43 61.11 -26.02
N ARG A 254 -38.35 61.52 -24.75
CA ARG A 254 -37.18 61.29 -23.87
C ARG A 254 -37.27 60.01 -23.01
N GLY A 255 -38.40 59.29 -23.05
CA GLY A 255 -38.60 58.05 -22.27
C GLY A 255 -37.94 56.80 -22.85
N ALA A 256 -37.76 56.71 -24.18
CA ALA A 256 -37.29 55.49 -24.82
C ALA A 256 -35.82 55.15 -24.50
N LEU A 257 -34.95 56.17 -24.38
CA LEU A 257 -33.54 55.97 -24.04
C LEU A 257 -33.36 55.56 -22.56
N GLY A 258 -34.19 56.10 -21.68
CA GLY A 258 -34.21 55.70 -20.26
C GLY A 258 -34.65 54.24 -20.09
N CYS A 259 -35.64 53.78 -20.87
CA CYS A 259 -36.04 52.38 -20.87
C CYS A 259 -34.93 51.44 -21.39
N LEU A 260 -34.17 51.84 -22.41
CA LEU A 260 -33.07 51.03 -22.94
C LEU A 260 -31.94 50.85 -21.92
N ILE A 261 -31.53 51.95 -21.26
CA ILE A 261 -30.47 51.90 -20.23
C ILE A 261 -30.93 51.06 -19.03
N ALA A 262 -32.18 51.23 -18.58
CA ALA A 262 -32.74 50.41 -17.52
C ALA A 262 -32.75 48.92 -17.88
N LEU A 263 -33.04 48.58 -19.14
CA LEU A 263 -33.06 47.20 -19.62
C LEU A 263 -31.65 46.59 -19.67
N ILE A 264 -30.65 47.36 -20.12
CA ILE A 264 -29.24 46.92 -20.10
C ILE A 264 -28.76 46.68 -18.67
N VAL A 265 -29.12 47.56 -17.72
CA VAL A 265 -28.76 47.39 -16.31
C VAL A 265 -29.43 46.14 -15.72
N VAL A 266 -30.70 45.88 -16.04
CA VAL A 266 -31.38 44.66 -15.58
C VAL A 266 -30.75 43.40 -16.18
N VAL A 267 -30.37 43.41 -17.47
CA VAL A 267 -29.68 42.28 -18.11
C VAL A 267 -28.29 42.08 -17.51
N ALA A 268 -27.54 43.15 -17.26
CA ALA A 268 -26.23 43.09 -16.62
C ALA A 268 -26.32 42.56 -15.18
N LEU A 269 -27.32 43.01 -14.41
CA LEU A 269 -27.59 42.51 -13.06
C LEU A 269 -28.01 41.04 -13.07
N GLY A 270 -28.87 40.64 -14.01
CA GLY A 270 -29.27 39.24 -14.21
C GLY A 270 -28.10 38.35 -14.61
N ALA A 271 -27.22 38.82 -15.51
CA ALA A 271 -26.01 38.10 -15.88
C ALA A 271 -25.02 38.00 -14.71
N SER A 272 -24.81 39.08 -13.95
CA SER A 272 -23.96 39.03 -12.76
C SER A 272 -24.52 38.12 -11.67
N ALA A 273 -25.84 38.11 -11.46
CA ALA A 273 -26.49 37.20 -10.52
C ALA A 273 -26.36 35.74 -11.00
N PHE A 274 -26.49 35.48 -12.31
CA PHE A 274 -26.28 34.16 -12.88
C PHE A 274 -24.84 33.67 -12.66
N PHE A 275 -23.83 34.49 -12.95
CA PHE A 275 -22.42 34.13 -12.73
C PHE A 275 -22.06 33.97 -11.24
N VAL A 276 -22.59 34.82 -10.36
CA VAL A 276 -22.35 34.73 -8.90
C VAL A 276 -23.06 33.52 -8.27
N LEU A 277 -24.20 33.10 -8.83
CA LEU A 277 -24.95 31.94 -8.35
C LEU A 277 -24.52 30.62 -8.98
N GLN A 278 -23.67 30.61 -10.02
CA GLN A 278 -23.22 29.35 -10.62
C GLN A 278 -22.42 28.48 -9.64
N GLU A 279 -21.41 29.07 -8.98
CA GLU A 279 -20.53 28.39 -8.01
C GLU A 279 -21.27 27.72 -6.82
N PRO A 280 -22.21 28.39 -6.11
CA PRO A 280 -22.95 27.73 -5.04
C PRO A 280 -23.96 26.70 -5.55
N ILE A 281 -24.44 26.82 -6.80
CA ILE A 281 -25.37 25.85 -7.39
C ILE A 281 -24.62 24.57 -7.79
N SER A 282 -23.43 24.65 -8.37
CA SER A 282 -22.60 23.48 -8.65
C SER A 282 -22.20 22.73 -7.38
N ALA A 283 -21.77 23.43 -6.34
CA ALA A 283 -21.42 22.81 -5.05
C ALA A 283 -22.62 22.12 -4.36
N ILE A 284 -23.83 22.66 -4.51
CA ILE A 284 -25.06 22.02 -4.02
C ILE A 284 -25.41 20.80 -4.87
N ILE A 285 -25.27 20.86 -6.19
CA ILE A 285 -25.56 19.74 -7.09
C ILE A 285 -24.58 18.59 -6.87
N GLU A 286 -23.29 18.86 -6.68
CA GLU A 286 -22.28 17.85 -6.33
C GLU A 286 -22.63 17.14 -5.02
N ARG A 287 -23.11 17.86 -4.01
CA ARG A 287 -23.57 17.28 -2.74
C ARG A 287 -24.84 16.43 -2.83
N PHE A 288 -25.56 16.48 -3.95
CA PHE A 288 -26.75 15.66 -4.22
C PHE A 288 -26.53 14.67 -5.37
N GLN A 289 -25.32 14.57 -5.91
CA GLN A 289 -24.99 13.47 -6.81
C GLN A 289 -24.76 12.22 -5.96
N PRO A 290 -25.37 11.08 -6.32
CA PRO A 290 -25.07 9.82 -5.65
C PRO A 290 -23.58 9.53 -5.79
N ALA A 291 -22.97 8.92 -4.76
CA ALA A 291 -21.61 8.44 -4.81
C ALA A 291 -21.38 7.64 -6.10
N ALA A 292 -20.19 7.79 -6.69
CA ALA A 292 -19.86 7.08 -7.92
C ALA A 292 -19.97 5.58 -7.68
N ASP A 293 -20.83 4.91 -8.45
CA ASP A 293 -21.03 3.46 -8.36
C ASP A 293 -20.99 2.85 -9.75
N TYR A 294 -20.36 1.69 -9.86
CA TYR A 294 -20.47 0.87 -11.05
C TYR A 294 -21.85 0.20 -11.11
N SER A 295 -22.21 -0.34 -12.27
CA SER A 295 -23.50 -1.01 -12.45
C SER A 295 -23.32 -2.50 -12.67
N GLY A 296 -24.05 -3.32 -11.91
CA GLY A 296 -24.13 -4.76 -12.13
C GLY A 296 -23.14 -5.58 -11.30
N GLN A 297 -22.88 -6.80 -11.77
CA GLN A 297 -22.11 -7.83 -11.05
C GLN A 297 -20.60 -7.78 -11.34
N GLY A 298 -20.13 -6.75 -12.07
CA GLY A 298 -18.74 -6.66 -12.51
C GLY A 298 -18.37 -7.62 -13.65
N THR A 299 -17.09 -7.65 -13.99
CA THR A 299 -16.51 -8.53 -15.02
C THR A 299 -15.18 -9.12 -14.57
N GLY A 300 -14.85 -10.31 -15.08
CA GLY A 300 -13.62 -11.02 -14.70
C GLY A 300 -13.72 -11.68 -13.32
N GLU A 301 -12.57 -12.12 -12.82
CA GLU A 301 -12.40 -12.65 -11.46
C GLU A 301 -11.26 -11.87 -10.81
N VAL A 302 -11.51 -11.32 -9.63
CA VAL A 302 -10.53 -10.64 -8.76
C VAL A 302 -10.62 -11.31 -7.39
N LEU A 303 -9.50 -11.66 -6.78
CA LEU A 303 -9.49 -12.26 -5.44
C LEU A 303 -9.26 -11.14 -4.42
N PHE A 304 -10.23 -10.93 -3.53
CA PHE A 304 -10.19 -9.89 -2.50
C PHE A 304 -10.02 -10.53 -1.12
N SER A 305 -9.20 -10.01 -0.22
CA SER A 305 -9.04 -10.58 1.14
C SER A 305 -9.49 -9.61 2.22
N ILE A 306 -10.26 -10.09 3.19
CA ILE A 306 -10.60 -9.38 4.41
C ILE A 306 -9.64 -9.87 5.50
N GLU A 307 -8.98 -8.92 6.16
CA GLU A 307 -8.02 -9.18 7.24
C GLU A 307 -8.71 -9.11 8.61
N ASP A 308 -8.09 -9.70 9.64
CA ASP A 308 -8.59 -9.58 11.00
C ASP A 308 -8.54 -8.12 11.48
N GLY A 309 -9.67 -7.63 12.00
CA GLY A 309 -9.81 -6.25 12.46
C GLY A 309 -10.24 -5.25 11.38
N ASP A 310 -10.41 -5.69 10.14
CA ASP A 310 -10.95 -4.85 9.08
C ASP A 310 -12.33 -4.27 9.42
N THR A 311 -12.53 -3.00 9.06
CA THR A 311 -13.79 -2.27 9.20
C THR A 311 -14.46 -2.11 7.85
N GLY A 312 -15.75 -1.76 7.84
CA GLY A 312 -16.46 -1.45 6.58
C GLY A 312 -15.77 -0.35 5.76
N SER A 313 -15.11 0.60 6.42
CA SER A 313 -14.32 1.67 5.77
C SER A 313 -13.01 1.14 5.20
N SER A 314 -12.20 0.40 5.96
CA SER A 314 -10.94 -0.16 5.43
C SER A 314 -11.19 -1.15 4.28
N ILE A 315 -12.26 -1.94 4.37
CA ILE A 315 -12.73 -2.80 3.27
C ILE A 315 -13.12 -1.96 2.07
N GLY A 316 -13.93 -0.91 2.27
CA GLY A 316 -14.39 -0.03 1.20
C GLY A 316 -13.24 0.66 0.45
N ALA A 317 -12.26 1.19 1.18
CA ALA A 317 -11.06 1.79 0.59
C ALA A 317 -10.28 0.77 -0.26
N ARG A 318 -10.00 -0.42 0.28
CA ARG A 318 -9.25 -1.45 -0.45
C ARG A 318 -10.01 -2.01 -1.66
N LEU A 319 -11.35 -2.06 -1.61
CA LEU A 319 -12.17 -2.45 -2.77
C LEU A 319 -12.04 -1.42 -3.91
N VAL A 320 -11.84 -0.15 -3.59
CA VAL A 320 -11.57 0.90 -4.60
C VAL A 320 -10.16 0.73 -5.17
N ASP A 321 -9.17 0.50 -4.31
CA ASP A 321 -7.78 0.30 -4.74
C ASP A 321 -7.62 -0.87 -5.71
N GLU A 322 -8.41 -1.93 -5.55
CA GLU A 322 -8.42 -3.11 -6.44
C GLU A 322 -9.38 -2.95 -7.66
N ASP A 323 -9.96 -1.76 -7.89
CA ASP A 323 -10.98 -1.46 -8.92
C ASP A 323 -12.18 -2.43 -8.89
N ILE A 324 -12.54 -2.91 -7.70
CA ILE A 324 -13.73 -3.76 -7.48
C ILE A 324 -14.98 -2.90 -7.37
N VAL A 325 -14.91 -1.76 -6.67
CA VAL A 325 -16.01 -0.78 -6.57
C VAL A 325 -15.53 0.61 -6.99
N ALA A 326 -16.47 1.48 -7.42
CA ALA A 326 -16.11 2.81 -7.94
C ALA A 326 -15.81 3.85 -6.85
N SER A 327 -16.37 3.70 -5.65
CA SER A 327 -16.08 4.58 -4.52
C SER A 327 -16.34 3.91 -3.17
N GLU A 328 -15.58 4.31 -2.16
CA GLU A 328 -15.78 3.88 -0.77
C GLU A 328 -17.15 4.34 -0.27
N GLU A 329 -17.55 5.58 -0.57
CA GLU A 329 -18.84 6.15 -0.15
C GLU A 329 -20.02 5.33 -0.67
N ALA A 330 -20.01 4.87 -1.93
CA ALA A 330 -21.06 4.00 -2.45
C ALA A 330 -21.15 2.66 -1.70
N PHE A 331 -20.00 2.08 -1.31
CA PHE A 331 -19.96 0.85 -0.52
C PHE A 331 -20.45 1.06 0.91
N LEU A 332 -20.05 2.14 1.57
CA LEU A 332 -20.53 2.51 2.89
C LEU A 332 -22.04 2.82 2.88
N ASP A 333 -22.54 3.46 1.82
CA ASP A 333 -23.97 3.68 1.61
C ASP A 333 -24.73 2.36 1.46
N ALA A 334 -24.17 1.38 0.72
CA ALA A 334 -24.74 0.05 0.60
C ALA A 334 -24.81 -0.68 1.95
N ILE A 335 -23.77 -0.54 2.79
CA ILE A 335 -23.75 -1.06 4.17
C ILE A 335 -24.86 -0.38 4.99
N ALA A 336 -24.92 0.95 4.97
CA ALA A 336 -25.88 1.73 5.74
C ALA A 336 -27.33 1.41 5.33
N ALA A 337 -27.57 1.16 4.04
CA ALA A 337 -28.88 0.82 3.50
C ALA A 337 -29.44 -0.52 4.02
N LYS A 338 -28.60 -1.47 4.46
CA LYS A 338 -29.08 -2.72 5.11
C LYS A 338 -29.67 -2.46 6.51
N GLY A 339 -29.37 -1.34 7.14
CA GLY A 339 -29.93 -0.94 8.45
C GLY A 339 -29.42 -1.75 9.66
N GLN A 340 -28.54 -2.72 9.44
CA GLN A 340 -27.77 -3.44 10.45
C GLN A 340 -26.31 -3.46 10.01
N SER A 341 -25.38 -3.30 10.96
CA SER A 341 -23.95 -3.44 10.68
C SER A 341 -23.67 -4.89 10.29
N PRO A 342 -23.31 -5.17 9.03
CA PRO A 342 -22.96 -6.53 8.62
C PRO A 342 -21.68 -6.96 9.32
N THR A 343 -21.60 -8.25 9.67
CA THR A 343 -20.36 -8.86 10.12
C THR A 343 -19.58 -9.33 8.89
N PHE A 344 -18.38 -8.81 8.72
CA PHE A 344 -17.43 -9.31 7.73
C PHE A 344 -16.56 -10.38 8.38
N TYR A 345 -16.36 -11.49 7.68
CA TYR A 345 -15.49 -12.56 8.13
C TYR A 345 -14.15 -12.47 7.40
N PRO A 346 -13.01 -12.60 8.10
CA PRO A 346 -11.70 -12.69 7.47
C PRO A 346 -11.64 -13.82 6.44
N GLY A 347 -10.82 -13.63 5.40
CA GLY A 347 -10.58 -14.62 4.36
C GLY A 347 -10.66 -14.04 2.94
N VAL A 348 -10.40 -14.91 1.97
CA VAL A 348 -10.36 -14.54 0.54
C VAL A 348 -11.72 -14.75 -0.11
N TYR A 349 -12.18 -13.81 -0.92
CA TYR A 349 -13.45 -13.81 -1.62
C TYR A 349 -13.22 -13.72 -3.13
N ARG A 350 -14.03 -14.45 -3.91
CA ARG A 350 -14.07 -14.27 -5.36
C ARG A 350 -14.96 -13.08 -5.69
N MET A 351 -14.33 -12.04 -6.22
CA MET A 351 -14.96 -10.80 -6.64
C MET A 351 -14.83 -10.64 -8.16
N ALA A 352 -15.35 -9.54 -8.69
CA ALA A 352 -15.16 -9.14 -10.07
C ALA A 352 -14.71 -7.68 -10.11
N SER A 353 -14.01 -7.27 -11.17
CA SER A 353 -13.71 -5.85 -11.35
C SER A 353 -15.00 -5.09 -11.68
N GLN A 354 -15.10 -3.86 -11.18
CA GLN A 354 -16.17 -2.93 -11.49
C GLN A 354 -17.59 -3.43 -11.13
N MET A 355 -17.71 -4.05 -9.96
CA MET A 355 -18.99 -4.41 -9.34
C MET A 355 -19.68 -3.15 -8.82
N SER A 356 -21.02 -3.13 -8.86
CA SER A 356 -21.76 -2.18 -8.03
C SER A 356 -21.43 -2.42 -6.55
N ALA A 357 -21.39 -1.36 -5.75
CA ALA A 357 -21.18 -1.40 -4.31
C ALA A 357 -22.11 -2.41 -3.61
N GLN A 358 -23.38 -2.47 -4.03
CA GLN A 358 -24.34 -3.44 -3.52
C GLN A 358 -23.96 -4.89 -3.88
N ALA A 359 -23.52 -5.15 -5.12
CA ALA A 359 -23.10 -6.50 -5.53
C ALA A 359 -21.82 -6.93 -4.80
N ALA A 360 -20.87 -6.03 -4.61
CA ALA A 360 -19.67 -6.30 -3.82
C ALA A 360 -20.03 -6.62 -2.36
N LEU A 361 -20.91 -5.83 -1.73
CA LEU A 361 -21.39 -6.10 -0.38
C LEU A 361 -22.09 -7.46 -0.28
N ASP A 362 -22.98 -7.79 -1.22
CA ASP A 362 -23.66 -9.08 -1.20
C ASP A 362 -22.69 -10.25 -1.41
N ALA A 363 -21.64 -10.09 -2.24
CA ALA A 363 -20.60 -11.10 -2.45
C ALA A 363 -19.69 -11.30 -1.22
N LEU A 364 -19.41 -10.25 -0.45
CA LEU A 364 -18.62 -10.34 0.80
C LEU A 364 -19.41 -10.93 1.97
N LEU A 365 -20.75 -10.89 1.91
CA LEU A 365 -21.61 -11.46 2.94
C LEU A 365 -22.09 -12.88 2.62
N ASP A 366 -21.78 -13.38 1.42
CA ASP A 366 -22.05 -14.76 1.04
C ASP A 366 -20.89 -15.65 1.51
N ASP A 367 -21.15 -16.43 2.57
CA ASP A 367 -20.21 -17.40 3.13
C ASP A 367 -19.76 -18.44 2.08
N ALA A 368 -20.61 -18.75 1.09
CA ALA A 368 -20.25 -19.66 0.00
C ALA A 368 -19.29 -19.03 -1.03
N ASN A 369 -19.13 -17.70 -1.02
CA ASN A 369 -18.19 -16.98 -1.85
C ASN A 369 -16.81 -16.83 -1.19
N ARG A 370 -16.71 -17.07 0.12
CA ARG A 370 -15.42 -17.15 0.83
C ARG A 370 -14.70 -18.43 0.40
N MET A 371 -13.45 -18.26 -0.02
CA MET A 371 -12.53 -19.32 -0.37
C MET A 371 -11.92 -19.87 0.92
N GLU A 372 -12.41 -21.03 1.34
CA GLU A 372 -11.83 -21.78 2.46
C GLU A 372 -10.38 -22.21 2.18
N ASN A 373 -9.59 -22.37 3.25
CA ASN A 373 -8.18 -22.79 3.22
C ASN A 373 -7.31 -21.98 2.25
N THR A 374 -7.58 -20.68 2.14
CA THR A 374 -6.91 -19.80 1.18
C THR A 374 -6.11 -18.72 1.90
N VAL A 375 -4.79 -18.84 1.88
CA VAL A 375 -3.86 -17.87 2.47
C VAL A 375 -3.50 -16.82 1.41
N ARG A 376 -3.68 -15.54 1.72
CA ARG A 376 -3.22 -14.42 0.88
C ARG A 376 -2.42 -13.46 1.74
N PHE A 377 -1.30 -13.01 1.21
CA PHE A 377 -0.54 -11.91 1.80
C PHE A 377 0.08 -11.05 0.70
N ARG A 378 0.41 -9.82 1.05
CA ARG A 378 0.94 -8.80 0.14
C ARG A 378 2.46 -8.79 0.15
N GLU A 379 3.02 -8.18 -0.88
CA GLU A 379 4.43 -7.86 -0.99
C GLU A 379 4.91 -7.06 0.23
N GLY A 380 6.14 -7.32 0.66
CA GLY A 380 6.75 -6.67 1.81
C GLY A 380 6.35 -7.22 3.18
N ALA A 381 5.38 -8.14 3.26
CA ALA A 381 4.99 -8.80 4.51
C ALA A 381 6.17 -9.57 5.13
N TRP A 382 6.28 -9.55 6.47
CA TRP A 382 7.30 -10.31 7.18
C TRP A 382 6.90 -11.78 7.29
N ALA A 383 7.89 -12.67 7.30
CA ALA A 383 7.63 -14.11 7.36
C ALA A 383 6.81 -14.52 8.59
N ARG A 384 6.99 -13.86 9.75
CA ARG A 384 6.13 -14.08 10.95
C ARG A 384 4.66 -13.91 10.63
N ASP A 385 4.33 -12.80 9.99
CA ASP A 385 2.96 -12.39 9.79
C ASP A 385 2.32 -13.32 8.75
N VAL A 386 3.10 -13.74 7.74
CA VAL A 386 2.69 -14.77 6.78
C VAL A 386 2.41 -16.12 7.46
N LEU A 387 3.29 -16.56 8.37
CA LEU A 387 3.06 -17.82 9.10
C LEU A 387 1.89 -17.71 10.08
N ALA A 388 1.68 -16.55 10.71
CA ALA A 388 0.54 -16.29 11.57
C ALA A 388 -0.79 -16.32 10.79
N GLU A 389 -0.83 -15.66 9.63
CA GLU A 389 -1.96 -15.69 8.70
C GLU A 389 -2.27 -17.14 8.28
N ALA A 390 -1.24 -17.90 7.87
CA ALA A 390 -1.39 -19.30 7.50
C ALA A 390 -1.89 -20.17 8.66
N SER A 391 -1.43 -19.90 9.89
CA SER A 391 -1.90 -20.60 11.09
C SER A 391 -3.40 -20.38 11.32
N THR A 392 -3.84 -19.13 11.27
CA THR A 392 -5.25 -18.75 11.46
C THR A 392 -6.15 -19.34 10.39
N VAL A 393 -5.76 -19.22 9.11
CA VAL A 393 -6.61 -19.63 7.98
C VAL A 393 -6.69 -21.15 7.83
N LEU A 394 -5.61 -21.87 8.11
CA LEU A 394 -5.52 -23.32 7.88
C LEU A 394 -5.78 -24.14 9.15
N ASP A 395 -6.01 -23.50 10.30
CA ASP A 395 -6.14 -24.16 11.61
C ASP A 395 -4.94 -25.06 11.94
N ILE A 396 -3.75 -24.68 11.47
CA ILE A 396 -2.47 -25.33 11.75
C ILE A 396 -1.80 -24.58 12.91
N PRO A 397 -1.36 -25.26 13.98
CA PRO A 397 -0.64 -24.58 15.07
C PRO A 397 0.59 -23.83 14.55
N ILE A 398 0.75 -22.57 14.97
CA ILE A 398 1.85 -21.71 14.54
C ILE A 398 3.23 -22.35 14.78
N GLU A 399 3.38 -23.12 15.86
CA GLU A 399 4.63 -23.80 16.20
C GLU A 399 5.03 -24.87 15.18
N GLU A 400 4.05 -25.48 14.47
CA GLU A 400 4.33 -26.43 13.40
C GLU A 400 4.82 -25.72 12.13
N LEU A 401 4.26 -24.55 11.82
CA LEU A 401 4.68 -23.71 10.71
C LEU A 401 6.07 -23.10 10.94
N GLU A 402 6.33 -22.60 12.15
CA GLU A 402 7.66 -22.14 12.56
C GLU A 402 8.68 -23.28 12.52
N ALA A 403 8.32 -24.49 12.98
CA ALA A 403 9.20 -25.65 12.90
C ALA A 403 9.52 -26.06 11.45
N ALA A 404 8.54 -25.96 10.54
CA ALA A 404 8.75 -26.18 9.11
C ALA A 404 9.69 -25.12 8.49
N ALA A 405 9.58 -23.87 8.92
CA ALA A 405 10.42 -22.76 8.46
C ALA A 405 11.83 -22.72 9.11
N ALA A 406 12.05 -23.44 10.22
CA ALA A 406 13.27 -23.34 11.04
C ALA A 406 14.55 -23.83 10.36
N ASN A 407 14.46 -24.58 9.25
CA ASN A 407 15.61 -25.06 8.50
C ASN A 407 15.54 -24.64 7.02
N PRO A 408 15.96 -23.39 6.70
CA PRO A 408 15.97 -22.86 5.33
C PRO A 408 16.64 -23.78 4.32
N GLN A 409 17.73 -24.44 4.70
CA GLN A 409 18.49 -25.32 3.82
C GLN A 409 17.72 -26.60 3.47
N ALA A 410 16.85 -27.10 4.36
CA ALA A 410 15.97 -28.23 4.05
C ALA A 410 14.90 -27.86 3.01
N LEU A 411 14.54 -26.57 2.93
CA LEU A 411 13.60 -26.01 1.96
C LEU A 411 14.25 -25.65 0.61
N GLY A 412 15.57 -25.86 0.47
CA GLY A 412 16.31 -25.56 -0.76
C GLY A 412 16.85 -24.13 -0.85
N LEU A 413 16.84 -23.37 0.24
CA LEU A 413 17.38 -22.01 0.28
C LEU A 413 18.92 -21.98 0.33
N PRO A 414 19.56 -20.86 -0.05
CA PRO A 414 21.02 -20.71 -0.02
C PRO A 414 21.64 -21.05 1.34
N ALA A 415 22.89 -21.49 1.34
CA ALA A 415 23.59 -21.91 2.56
C ALA A 415 23.73 -20.77 3.58
N GLU A 416 23.76 -19.53 3.10
CA GLU A 416 23.85 -18.30 3.86
C GLU A 416 22.51 -17.86 4.47
N ALA A 417 21.37 -18.39 3.99
CA ALA A 417 20.05 -17.99 4.48
C ALA A 417 19.83 -18.53 5.91
N THR A 418 19.56 -17.64 6.86
CA THR A 418 19.31 -17.99 8.26
C THR A 418 17.83 -18.12 8.61
N SER A 419 16.95 -17.67 7.73
CA SER A 419 15.49 -17.75 7.85
C SER A 419 14.84 -17.90 6.47
N VAL A 420 13.52 -18.06 6.43
CA VAL A 420 12.70 -18.02 5.20
C VAL A 420 12.32 -16.59 4.76
N GLU A 421 12.80 -15.56 5.47
CA GLU A 421 12.50 -14.16 5.13
C GLU A 421 13.01 -13.84 3.72
N GLY A 422 12.17 -13.22 2.90
CA GLY A 422 12.45 -12.96 1.48
C GLY A 422 12.19 -14.16 0.56
N PHE A 423 11.71 -15.28 1.10
CA PHE A 423 11.49 -16.53 0.36
C PHE A 423 10.08 -17.12 0.55
N LEU A 424 9.14 -16.43 1.21
CA LEU A 424 7.72 -16.79 1.16
C LEU A 424 7.04 -15.90 0.12
N PHE A 425 6.83 -16.39 -1.10
CA PHE A 425 6.42 -15.50 -2.20
C PHE A 425 5.00 -14.93 -1.99
N PRO A 426 4.77 -13.61 -2.10
CA PRO A 426 3.46 -13.00 -1.97
C PRO A 426 2.52 -13.43 -3.11
N ALA A 427 1.45 -14.13 -2.74
CA ALA A 427 0.43 -14.61 -3.67
C ALA A 427 -0.84 -15.04 -2.91
N VAL A 428 -1.81 -15.59 -3.66
CA VAL A 428 -2.95 -16.31 -3.12
C VAL A 428 -2.68 -17.82 -3.24
N TYR A 429 -2.74 -18.53 -2.12
CA TYR A 429 -2.52 -19.96 -2.03
C TYR A 429 -3.77 -20.64 -1.51
N THR A 430 -4.34 -21.56 -2.29
CA THR A 430 -5.42 -22.44 -1.80
C THR A 430 -4.83 -23.81 -1.50
N PHE A 431 -5.07 -24.31 -0.29
CA PHE A 431 -4.58 -25.59 0.17
C PHE A 431 -5.71 -26.61 0.37
N ASP A 432 -5.36 -27.88 0.33
CA ASP A 432 -6.26 -28.95 0.77
C ASP A 432 -6.49 -28.85 2.30
N PRO A 433 -7.67 -29.24 2.83
CA PRO A 433 -7.96 -29.15 4.27
C PRO A 433 -7.01 -29.95 5.18
N ASP A 434 -6.33 -30.97 4.64
CA ASP A 434 -5.40 -31.84 5.38
C ASP A 434 -3.92 -31.47 5.10
N VAL A 435 -3.66 -30.27 4.56
CA VAL A 435 -2.30 -29.80 4.24
C VAL A 435 -1.43 -29.78 5.50
N THR A 436 -0.15 -30.18 5.38
CA THR A 436 0.79 -30.11 6.50
C THR A 436 1.54 -28.79 6.54
N ALA A 437 2.02 -28.38 7.71
CA ALA A 437 2.85 -27.18 7.85
C ALA A 437 4.07 -27.16 6.91
N ASN A 438 4.72 -28.33 6.70
CA ASN A 438 5.84 -28.45 5.77
C ASN A 438 5.41 -28.19 4.32
N ASP A 439 4.26 -28.71 3.90
CA ASP A 439 3.76 -28.51 2.53
C ASP A 439 3.40 -27.04 2.29
N VAL A 440 2.82 -26.36 3.28
CA VAL A 440 2.51 -24.92 3.22
C VAL A 440 3.79 -24.09 3.00
N VAL A 441 4.77 -24.23 3.89
CA VAL A 441 6.02 -23.46 3.81
C VAL A 441 6.81 -23.82 2.55
N GLN A 442 6.93 -25.11 2.22
CA GLN A 442 7.61 -25.55 1.00
C GLN A 442 6.93 -25.00 -0.25
N THR A 443 5.59 -24.96 -0.32
CA THR A 443 4.87 -24.40 -1.47
C THR A 443 5.18 -22.92 -1.68
N MET A 444 5.20 -22.13 -0.61
CA MET A 444 5.53 -20.70 -0.68
C MET A 444 7.00 -20.47 -1.06
N VAL A 445 7.91 -21.32 -0.55
CA VAL A 445 9.34 -21.29 -0.90
C VAL A 445 9.58 -21.69 -2.35
N ASP A 446 8.99 -22.79 -2.81
CA ASP A 446 9.12 -23.25 -4.19
C ASP A 446 8.65 -22.17 -5.15
N ARG A 447 7.52 -21.53 -4.85
CA ARG A 447 7.01 -20.40 -5.63
C ARG A 447 7.99 -19.22 -5.67
N ALA A 448 8.64 -18.88 -4.55
CA ALA A 448 9.65 -17.84 -4.53
C ALA A 448 10.86 -18.21 -5.40
N LEU A 449 11.34 -19.45 -5.29
CA LEU A 449 12.48 -19.93 -6.08
C LEU A 449 12.16 -19.96 -7.58
N GLU A 450 10.93 -20.30 -7.97
CA GLU A 450 10.46 -20.18 -9.36
C GLU A 450 10.52 -18.73 -9.87
N GLU A 451 10.15 -17.76 -9.05
CA GLU A 451 10.19 -16.33 -9.42
C GLU A 451 11.62 -15.81 -9.53
N TYR A 452 12.51 -16.23 -8.63
CA TYR A 452 13.95 -15.95 -8.75
C TYR A 452 14.55 -16.58 -10.01
N ASP A 453 14.16 -17.81 -10.34
CA ASP A 453 14.61 -18.50 -11.57
C ASP A 453 14.06 -17.82 -12.83
N ALA A 454 12.79 -17.43 -12.84
CA ALA A 454 12.16 -16.70 -13.93
C ALA A 454 12.83 -15.33 -14.16
N ALA A 455 13.28 -14.69 -13.08
CA ALA A 455 14.06 -13.46 -13.13
C ALA A 455 15.52 -13.64 -13.57
N GLY A 456 16.01 -14.89 -13.62
CA GLY A 456 17.39 -15.21 -13.97
C GLY A 456 18.39 -15.00 -12.84
N VAL A 457 17.96 -15.04 -11.59
CA VAL A 457 18.83 -14.93 -10.41
C VAL A 457 19.58 -16.26 -10.22
N ALA A 458 20.92 -16.20 -10.23
CA ALA A 458 21.73 -17.37 -9.93
C ALA A 458 21.51 -17.84 -8.47
N PRO A 459 21.47 -19.15 -8.18
CA PRO A 459 21.23 -19.66 -6.82
C PRO A 459 22.11 -19.04 -5.73
N GLU A 460 23.38 -18.80 -6.03
CA GLU A 460 24.36 -18.16 -5.14
C GLU A 460 24.08 -16.68 -4.86
N ASP A 461 23.35 -16.00 -5.74
CA ASP A 461 23.01 -14.58 -5.62
C ASP A 461 21.63 -14.36 -4.99
N ARG A 462 20.83 -15.41 -4.82
CA ARG A 462 19.42 -15.31 -4.37
C ARG A 462 19.26 -14.59 -3.05
N LEU A 463 20.09 -14.88 -2.04
CA LEU A 463 20.00 -14.18 -0.74
C LEU A 463 20.28 -12.68 -0.92
N ARG A 464 21.33 -12.32 -1.67
CA ARG A 464 21.68 -10.92 -1.93
C ARG A 464 20.57 -10.19 -2.68
N VAL A 465 20.00 -10.81 -3.72
CA VAL A 465 18.90 -10.24 -4.50
C VAL A 465 17.64 -10.12 -3.66
N ALA A 466 17.29 -11.14 -2.88
CA ALA A 466 16.16 -11.10 -1.94
C ALA A 466 16.31 -9.95 -0.94
N THR A 467 17.52 -9.75 -0.40
CA THR A 467 17.79 -8.63 0.52
C THR A 467 17.57 -7.29 -0.16
N ILE A 468 18.16 -7.05 -1.33
CA ILE A 468 17.98 -5.78 -2.06
C ILE A 468 16.51 -5.59 -2.45
N ALA A 469 15.85 -6.62 -2.96
CA ALA A 469 14.45 -6.56 -3.37
C ALA A 469 13.53 -6.24 -2.18
N SER A 470 13.77 -6.83 -1.00
CA SER A 470 12.99 -6.49 0.20
C SER A 470 13.20 -5.04 0.65
N LEU A 471 14.40 -4.48 0.49
CA LEU A 471 14.65 -3.06 0.76
C LEU A 471 13.91 -2.17 -0.25
N VAL A 472 13.99 -2.51 -1.54
CA VAL A 472 13.29 -1.78 -2.61
C VAL A 472 11.78 -1.76 -2.37
N GLU A 473 11.20 -2.90 -2.01
CA GLU A 473 9.77 -3.06 -1.74
C GLU A 473 9.32 -2.20 -0.54
N ARG A 474 10.15 -2.12 0.51
CA ARG A 474 9.82 -1.37 1.74
C ARG A 474 10.06 0.14 1.63
N GLU A 475 10.84 0.59 0.65
CA GLU A 475 11.28 1.98 0.53
C GLU A 475 10.63 2.78 -0.61
N GLY A 476 9.92 2.10 -1.53
CA GLY A 476 9.39 2.76 -2.72
C GLY A 476 8.04 2.25 -3.15
N LEU A 477 7.46 2.93 -4.13
CA LEU A 477 6.33 2.44 -4.90
C LEU A 477 6.82 1.76 -6.19
N PRO A 478 6.01 0.89 -6.83
CA PRO A 478 6.45 0.13 -8.01
C PRO A 478 7.05 0.98 -9.14
N GLN A 479 6.56 2.21 -9.36
CA GLN A 479 7.09 3.12 -10.36
C GLN A 479 8.52 3.62 -10.07
N ASP A 480 8.95 3.57 -8.80
CA ASP A 480 10.22 4.11 -8.33
C ASP A 480 11.24 3.01 -7.99
N PHE A 481 10.84 1.73 -7.98
CA PHE A 481 11.69 0.59 -7.61
C PHE A 481 13.04 0.57 -8.34
N GLY A 482 13.05 0.86 -9.65
CA GLY A 482 14.29 0.91 -10.43
C GLY A 482 15.29 1.96 -9.90
N LYS A 483 14.80 3.13 -9.49
CA LYS A 483 15.63 4.22 -8.96
C LYS A 483 16.03 4.00 -7.51
N VAL A 484 15.13 3.46 -6.68
CA VAL A 484 15.46 3.06 -5.29
C VAL A 484 16.57 2.01 -5.31
N SER A 485 16.44 0.98 -6.15
CA SER A 485 17.47 -0.04 -6.36
C SER A 485 18.81 0.58 -6.81
N ARG A 486 18.76 1.59 -7.69
CA ARG A 486 19.95 2.35 -8.09
C ARG A 486 20.59 3.10 -6.93
N VAL A 487 19.82 3.77 -6.08
CA VAL A 487 20.35 4.48 -4.89
C VAL A 487 21.04 3.50 -3.95
N ILE A 488 20.42 2.34 -3.68
CA ILE A 488 21.02 1.28 -2.86
C ILE A 488 22.38 0.88 -3.43
N GLN A 489 22.43 0.55 -4.73
CA GLN A 489 23.66 0.12 -5.37
C GLN A 489 24.73 1.22 -5.35
N ASN A 490 24.38 2.47 -5.66
CA ASN A 490 25.31 3.59 -5.67
C ASN A 490 25.89 3.86 -4.28
N ARG A 491 25.08 3.77 -3.21
CA ARG A 491 25.54 3.92 -1.83
C ARG A 491 26.48 2.79 -1.43
N LEU A 492 26.15 1.53 -1.76
CA LEU A 492 27.02 0.39 -1.50
C LEU A 492 28.37 0.53 -2.20
N ASP A 493 28.38 0.96 -3.47
CA ASP A 493 29.61 1.16 -4.24
C ASP A 493 30.49 2.28 -3.69
N GLN A 494 29.90 3.28 -3.02
CA GLN A 494 30.60 4.37 -2.36
C GLN A 494 30.92 4.11 -0.88
N GLY A 495 30.52 2.95 -0.33
CA GLY A 495 30.69 2.64 1.09
C GLY A 495 29.87 3.54 2.02
N MET A 496 28.76 4.10 1.52
CA MET A 496 27.81 4.87 2.31
C MET A 496 26.88 3.94 3.09
N LEU A 497 26.41 4.41 4.24
CA LEU A 497 25.32 3.78 4.99
C LEU A 497 24.01 3.87 4.20
N LEU A 498 23.16 2.84 4.26
CA LEU A 498 21.89 2.85 3.53
C LEU A 498 20.86 3.75 4.20
N GLN A 499 20.81 3.78 5.54
CA GLN A 499 19.98 4.70 6.34
C GLN A 499 18.48 4.58 6.04
N PHE A 500 17.96 3.38 6.11
CA PHE A 500 16.56 3.06 5.88
C PHE A 500 15.83 2.74 7.18
N ASP A 501 14.77 3.49 7.48
CA ASP A 501 13.95 3.30 8.69
C ASP A 501 13.31 1.91 8.70
N SER A 502 12.93 1.37 7.53
CA SER A 502 12.39 0.00 7.40
C SER A 502 13.31 -1.08 8.00
N THR A 503 14.62 -0.88 7.93
CA THR A 503 15.62 -1.81 8.50
C THR A 503 15.71 -1.70 10.03
N VAL A 504 15.41 -0.52 10.58
CA VAL A 504 15.30 -0.32 12.02
C VAL A 504 14.04 -1.00 12.54
N HIS A 505 12.88 -0.74 11.92
CA HIS A 505 11.59 -1.36 12.24
C HIS A 505 11.66 -2.90 12.23
N TYR A 506 12.29 -3.47 11.21
CA TYR A 506 12.48 -4.93 11.15
C TYR A 506 13.26 -5.46 12.35
N GLY A 507 14.36 -4.79 12.72
CA GLY A 507 15.21 -5.23 13.82
C GLY A 507 14.62 -4.96 15.22
N THR A 508 13.74 -3.97 15.37
CA THR A 508 12.95 -3.76 16.59
C THR A 508 11.69 -4.62 16.63
N ALA A 509 11.34 -5.25 15.51
CA ALA A 509 10.16 -6.08 15.31
C ALA A 509 8.84 -5.29 15.48
N ASP A 510 8.88 -3.99 15.20
CA ASP A 510 7.78 -3.02 15.33
C ASP A 510 7.61 -2.21 14.05
N ASP A 511 6.53 -2.51 13.33
CA ASP A 511 6.05 -1.80 12.14
C ASP A 511 4.76 -1.01 12.39
N SER A 512 4.35 -0.86 13.66
CA SER A 512 3.12 -0.14 14.03
C SER A 512 3.24 1.38 13.92
N VAL A 513 4.48 1.89 13.81
CA VAL A 513 4.79 3.30 13.68
C VAL A 513 5.59 3.55 12.41
N VAL A 514 5.30 4.65 11.72
CA VAL A 514 5.96 5.04 10.46
C VAL A 514 7.32 5.70 10.71
N THR A 515 7.57 6.19 11.93
CA THR A 515 8.79 6.94 12.26
C THR A 515 9.66 6.17 13.25
N THR A 516 10.98 6.24 13.07
CA THR A 516 11.94 5.81 14.09
C THR A 516 12.42 6.98 14.94
N THR A 517 12.76 6.70 16.20
CA THR A 517 13.43 7.64 17.11
C THR A 517 14.93 7.73 16.83
N ASP A 518 15.58 8.82 17.29
CA ASP A 518 17.05 8.94 17.22
C ASP A 518 17.75 7.80 17.96
N ALA A 519 17.20 7.36 19.11
CA ALA A 519 17.78 6.29 19.90
C ALA A 519 17.77 4.95 19.15
N GLU A 520 16.68 4.65 18.42
CA GLU A 520 16.61 3.44 17.59
C GLU A 520 17.58 3.50 16.41
N ARG A 521 17.69 4.67 15.75
CA ARG A 521 18.66 4.85 14.66
C ARG A 521 20.11 4.77 15.13
N GLU A 522 20.41 5.13 16.37
CA GLU A 522 21.75 5.04 16.96
C GLU A 522 22.06 3.65 17.56
N ASP A 523 21.08 2.74 17.63
CA ASP A 523 21.27 1.44 18.27
C ASP A 523 22.09 0.46 17.42
N ALA A 524 23.37 0.34 17.75
CA ALA A 524 24.30 -0.62 17.13
C ALA A 524 24.06 -2.09 17.54
N SER A 525 23.20 -2.35 18.53
CA SER A 525 22.86 -3.72 18.94
C SER A 525 21.90 -4.41 17.97
N ASN A 526 21.08 -3.62 17.26
CA ASN A 526 20.26 -4.09 16.15
C ASN A 526 21.16 -4.37 14.92
N PRO A 527 21.31 -5.63 14.48
CA PRO A 527 22.19 -5.97 13.36
C PRO A 527 21.61 -5.56 11.98
N TYR A 528 20.31 -5.29 11.89
CA TYR A 528 19.66 -4.81 10.67
C TYR A 528 19.77 -3.28 10.51
N ASN A 529 20.12 -2.55 11.56
CA ASN A 529 20.14 -1.09 11.54
C ASN A 529 21.17 -0.51 10.56
N THR A 530 20.70 -0.07 9.39
CA THR A 530 21.54 0.48 8.33
C THR A 530 21.97 1.94 8.55
N TYR A 531 21.62 2.56 9.69
CA TYR A 531 22.18 3.84 10.13
C TYR A 531 23.54 3.71 10.81
N VAL A 532 23.88 2.52 11.29
CA VAL A 532 25.12 2.28 12.06
C VAL A 532 25.97 1.15 11.47
N HIS A 533 25.36 0.22 10.72
CA HIS A 533 26.07 -0.84 10.02
C HIS A 533 26.18 -0.55 8.53
N ALA A 534 27.41 -0.58 8.00
CA ALA A 534 27.68 -0.37 6.59
C ALA A 534 27.42 -1.64 5.76
N GLY A 535 26.97 -1.45 4.51
CA GLY A 535 26.63 -2.54 3.60
C GLY A 535 25.15 -2.91 3.64
N LEU A 536 24.84 -4.12 3.17
CA LEU A 536 23.49 -4.69 3.29
C LEU A 536 23.25 -5.20 4.72
N PRO A 537 21.98 -5.22 5.19
CA PRO A 537 21.63 -5.95 6.40
C PRO A 537 21.92 -7.46 6.25
N PRO A 538 21.91 -8.23 7.36
CA PRO A 538 22.23 -9.66 7.34
C PRO A 538 21.34 -10.53 6.43
N GLY A 539 20.11 -10.08 6.17
CA GLY A 539 19.12 -10.77 5.34
C GLY A 539 18.00 -9.83 4.88
N PRO A 540 16.99 -10.37 4.17
CA PRO A 540 15.81 -9.61 3.76
C PRO A 540 15.01 -9.10 4.96
N ILE A 541 14.19 -8.06 4.75
CA ILE A 541 13.32 -7.44 5.77
C ILE A 541 11.83 -7.54 5.43
N GLY A 542 11.47 -8.58 4.66
CA GLY A 542 10.14 -8.84 4.15
C GLY A 542 10.19 -9.64 2.85
N ASN A 543 9.04 -10.10 2.38
CA ASN A 543 8.93 -10.95 1.20
C ASN A 543 8.64 -10.13 -0.07
N PRO A 544 9.61 -9.98 -1.00
CA PRO A 544 9.46 -9.09 -2.15
C PRO A 544 8.59 -9.70 -3.25
N GLY A 545 7.91 -8.84 -4.02
CA GLY A 545 7.21 -9.23 -5.24
C GLY A 545 8.11 -9.28 -6.48
N THR A 546 7.56 -9.77 -7.59
CA THR A 546 8.28 -9.88 -8.87
C THR A 546 8.88 -8.56 -9.32
N ALA A 547 8.17 -7.43 -9.15
CA ALA A 547 8.65 -6.11 -9.58
C ALA A 547 9.92 -5.67 -8.82
N ALA A 548 9.96 -5.85 -7.50
CA ALA A 548 11.14 -5.54 -6.70
C ALA A 548 12.31 -6.48 -6.99
N ILE A 549 12.05 -7.78 -7.22
CA ILE A 549 13.08 -8.74 -7.65
C ILE A 549 13.71 -8.30 -8.97
N GLN A 550 12.90 -7.89 -9.94
CA GLN A 550 13.40 -7.38 -11.24
C GLN A 550 14.20 -6.09 -11.07
N ALA A 551 13.75 -5.16 -10.24
CA ALA A 551 14.46 -3.90 -9.97
C ALA A 551 15.79 -4.12 -9.25
N ALA A 552 15.86 -5.06 -8.31
CA ALA A 552 17.10 -5.44 -7.62
C ALA A 552 18.16 -5.96 -8.58
N LEU A 553 17.76 -6.73 -9.60
CA LEU A 553 18.66 -7.22 -10.66
C LEU A 553 19.02 -6.14 -11.67
N ASN A 554 18.05 -5.30 -12.04
CA ASN A 554 18.15 -4.34 -13.13
C ASN A 554 17.88 -2.90 -12.64
N PRO A 555 18.75 -2.33 -11.78
CA PRO A 555 18.57 -0.96 -11.32
C PRO A 555 18.58 0.04 -12.47
N GLU A 556 17.67 1.01 -12.44
CA GLU A 556 17.57 2.07 -13.45
C GLU A 556 18.91 2.83 -13.53
N PRO A 557 19.48 3.12 -14.72
CA PRO A 557 20.72 3.88 -14.81
C PRO A 557 20.57 5.29 -14.21
N GLY A 558 21.45 5.64 -13.28
CA GLY A 558 21.45 6.97 -12.67
C GLY A 558 22.53 7.14 -11.61
N GLU A 559 22.76 8.38 -11.20
CA GLU A 559 23.79 8.75 -10.22
C GLU A 559 23.21 9.09 -8.83
N TRP A 560 21.90 8.89 -8.66
CA TRP A 560 21.19 9.28 -7.44
C TRP A 560 21.76 8.57 -6.21
N LEU A 561 21.82 9.33 -5.13
CA LEU A 561 22.26 8.88 -3.81
C LEU A 561 21.21 9.11 -2.74
N TYR A 562 20.18 9.90 -3.01
CA TYR A 562 19.15 10.24 -2.04
C TYR A 562 17.80 10.27 -2.74
N PHE A 563 16.75 10.01 -1.98
CA PHE A 563 15.38 10.18 -2.43
C PHE A 563 14.52 10.62 -1.25
N VAL A 564 13.43 11.34 -1.55
CA VAL A 564 12.42 11.72 -0.56
C VAL A 564 11.07 11.83 -1.26
N THR A 565 10.05 11.22 -0.65
CA THR A 565 8.67 11.40 -1.06
C THR A 565 8.23 12.79 -0.63
N VAL A 566 7.89 13.65 -1.61
CA VAL A 566 7.51 15.05 -1.35
C VAL A 566 6.00 15.24 -1.31
N ASN A 567 5.24 14.30 -1.86
CA ASN A 567 3.79 14.30 -1.82
C ASN A 567 3.26 12.86 -1.66
N PRO A 568 2.96 12.45 -0.41
CA PRO A 568 2.41 11.14 -0.12
C PRO A 568 1.10 10.79 -0.83
N ASP A 569 0.19 11.75 -1.04
CA ASP A 569 -1.09 11.49 -1.73
C ASP A 569 -0.89 11.03 -3.17
N THR A 570 0.10 11.61 -3.85
CA THR A 570 0.41 11.29 -5.25
C THR A 570 1.51 10.24 -5.41
N GLY A 571 2.25 9.94 -4.34
CA GLY A 571 3.46 9.14 -4.39
C GLY A 571 4.61 9.80 -5.14
N GLU A 572 4.66 11.14 -5.22
CA GLU A 572 5.74 11.85 -5.91
C GLU A 572 7.04 11.78 -5.09
N THR A 573 8.06 11.14 -5.66
CA THR A 573 9.40 10.99 -5.07
C THR A 573 10.45 11.77 -5.86
N ILE A 574 11.23 12.61 -5.17
CA ILE A 574 12.36 13.32 -5.78
C ILE A 574 13.65 12.58 -5.50
N PHE A 575 14.38 12.21 -6.55
CA PHE A 575 15.70 11.58 -6.49
C PHE A 575 16.80 12.61 -6.77
N THR A 576 17.84 12.62 -5.94
CA THR A 576 18.91 13.63 -5.98
C THR A 576 20.30 13.03 -5.81
N ASN A 577 21.33 13.77 -6.22
CA ASN A 577 22.72 13.31 -6.23
C ASN A 577 23.52 13.84 -5.04
N THR A 578 23.12 14.96 -4.45
CA THR A 578 23.81 15.56 -3.29
C THR A 578 22.87 15.74 -2.10
N ILE A 579 23.47 15.81 -0.91
CA ILE A 579 22.71 16.02 0.32
C ILE A 579 22.01 17.38 0.32
N GLU A 580 22.61 18.43 -0.27
CA GLU A 580 21.99 19.76 -0.34
C GLU A 580 20.75 19.78 -1.23
N GLU A 581 20.76 19.02 -2.33
CA GLU A 581 19.58 18.83 -3.19
C GLU A 581 18.49 18.04 -2.46
N HIS A 582 18.88 17.00 -1.71
CA HIS A 582 17.96 16.21 -0.90
C HIS A 582 17.31 17.04 0.21
N GLU A 583 18.08 17.85 0.95
CA GLU A 583 17.55 18.75 1.98
C GLU A 583 16.56 19.77 1.39
N ALA A 584 16.86 20.30 0.19
CA ALA A 584 15.94 21.19 -0.51
C ALA A 584 14.65 20.49 -0.99
N ALA A 585 14.72 19.20 -1.34
CA ALA A 585 13.55 18.39 -1.63
C ALA A 585 12.76 18.04 -0.35
N ALA A 586 13.44 17.73 0.75
CA ALA A 586 12.83 17.42 2.04
C ALA A 586 12.02 18.62 2.60
N GLU A 587 12.45 19.85 2.35
CA GLU A 587 11.66 21.06 2.68
C GLU A 587 10.27 21.02 2.02
N GLN A 588 10.13 20.44 0.83
CA GLN A 588 8.83 20.29 0.16
C GLN A 588 7.94 19.29 0.89
N PHE A 589 8.52 18.19 1.39
CA PHE A 589 7.79 17.23 2.23
C PHE A 589 7.35 17.87 3.56
N TYR A 590 8.22 18.65 4.22
CA TYR A 590 7.85 19.36 5.43
C TYR A 590 6.73 20.39 5.20
N GLN A 591 6.80 21.13 4.09
CA GLN A 591 5.72 22.05 3.72
C GLN A 591 4.40 21.29 3.47
N TRP A 592 4.47 20.13 2.82
CA TRP A 592 3.31 19.28 2.58
C TRP A 592 2.70 18.80 3.91
N LEU A 593 3.52 18.38 4.89
CA LEU A 593 3.04 18.00 6.23
C LEU A 593 2.36 19.17 6.96
N GLU A 594 2.88 20.39 6.85
CA GLU A 594 2.24 21.58 7.43
C GLU A 594 0.85 21.85 6.82
N ASP A 595 0.70 21.57 5.52
CA ASP A 595 -0.57 21.72 4.80
C ASP A 595 -1.56 20.57 5.08
N HIS A 596 -1.08 19.43 5.60
CA HIS A 596 -1.86 18.23 5.92
C HIS A 596 -1.63 17.79 7.38
N PRO A 597 -2.10 18.57 8.37
CA PRO A 597 -1.79 18.33 9.79
C PRO A 597 -2.35 17.03 10.35
N ASP A 598 -3.31 16.41 9.67
CA ASP A 598 -3.93 15.13 10.05
C ASP A 598 -3.15 13.92 9.47
N TYR A 599 -2.11 14.14 8.66
CA TYR A 599 -1.31 13.06 8.09
C TYR A 599 -0.37 12.46 9.15
N GLY A 600 -0.62 11.21 9.53
CA GLY A 600 0.20 10.46 10.50
C GLY A 600 -0.27 10.52 11.96
N GLU A 601 -1.46 11.07 12.24
CA GLU A 601 -2.26 10.69 13.42
C GLU A 601 -3.01 9.37 13.18
#